data_AF-A0A212CPB6-F1
#
_entry.id   AF-A0A212CPB6-F1
#
_cell.length_a   1.000
_cell.length_b   1.000
_cell.length_c   1.000
_cell.angle_alpha   90.00
_cell.angle_beta   90.00
_cell.angle_gamma   90.00
#
_symmetry.space_group_name_H-M   'P 1'
#
loop_
_entity.id
_entity.type
_entity.pdbx_description
1 polymer ?
#
loop_
_entity_poly.entity_id
_entity_poly.type
_entity_poly.pdbx_seq_one_letter_code
_entity_poly.pdbx_strand_id
1 'polypeptide(L)'
;MLLTEDPQMHPVQTPFGVVTFLQIVGVCTEELHAAQQWNGQGILELLRTVPVAGGPWLITDMRRGETIFEIDPHLQERVDKGIETDGSNLSGVSAKCAWDDLSRPPEDDEDSRSICVAAQPRRLSGKDTEQIRETLRRGLEINSKPVLPPINPQRQNGLTHDRAP
;
A
#
# COMPACT_ATOMS: atom_id res chain seq x y z
N MET A 1 -4.28 -28.79 2.72
CA MET A 1 -4.44 -29.88 1.73
C MET A 1 -4.71 -29.27 0.37
N LEU A 2 -4.24 -29.93 -0.70
CA LEU A 2 -4.62 -29.63 -2.08
C LEU A 2 -5.38 -30.83 -2.67
N LEU A 3 -6.09 -30.60 -3.78
CA LEU A 3 -6.85 -31.63 -4.50
C LEU A 3 -6.34 -31.71 -5.94
N THR A 4 -6.17 -32.92 -6.45
CA THR A 4 -5.75 -33.20 -7.83
C THR A 4 -6.48 -34.44 -8.35
N GLU A 5 -6.48 -34.67 -9.65
CA GLU A 5 -6.98 -35.92 -10.21
C GLU A 5 -6.05 -37.07 -9.81
N ASP A 6 -6.63 -38.20 -9.41
CA ASP A 6 -5.85 -39.40 -9.09
C ASP A 6 -5.11 -39.89 -10.34
N PRO A 7 -3.78 -40.14 -10.28
CA PRO A 7 -2.97 -40.48 -11.43
C PRO A 7 -3.22 -41.90 -11.97
N GLN A 8 -3.95 -42.75 -11.24
CA GLN A 8 -4.21 -44.14 -11.60
C GLN A 8 -5.69 -44.40 -11.89
N MET A 9 -6.59 -43.70 -11.19
CA MET A 9 -8.02 -43.93 -11.23
C MET A 9 -8.69 -43.11 -12.35
N HIS A 10 -9.14 -43.81 -13.38
CA HIS A 10 -9.85 -43.18 -14.49
C HIS A 10 -11.32 -42.88 -14.13
N PRO A 11 -11.94 -41.85 -14.72
CA PRO A 11 -13.36 -41.59 -14.54
C PRO A 11 -14.21 -42.82 -14.91
N VAL A 12 -15.23 -43.11 -14.10
CA VAL A 12 -16.13 -44.26 -14.30
C VAL A 12 -17.52 -43.75 -14.68
N GLN A 13 -18.04 -44.22 -15.81
CA GLN A 13 -19.44 -44.01 -16.17
C GLN A 13 -20.34 -44.96 -15.36
N THR A 14 -21.32 -44.39 -14.68
CA THR A 14 -22.34 -45.14 -13.93
C THR A 14 -23.73 -44.86 -14.50
N PRO A 15 -24.77 -45.63 -14.12
CA PRO A 15 -26.15 -45.30 -14.45
C PRO A 15 -26.64 -43.95 -13.91
N PHE A 16 -25.92 -43.36 -12.94
CA PHE A 16 -26.28 -42.10 -12.28
C PHE A 16 -25.38 -40.92 -12.65
N GLY A 17 -24.47 -41.09 -13.62
CA GLY A 17 -23.53 -40.06 -14.05
C GLY A 17 -22.08 -40.53 -14.02
N VAL A 18 -21.16 -39.58 -14.24
CA VAL A 18 -19.71 -39.82 -14.25
C VAL A 18 -19.15 -39.58 -12.86
N VAL A 19 -18.30 -40.51 -12.39
CA VAL A 19 -17.55 -40.39 -11.14
C VAL A 19 -16.08 -40.16 -11.48
N THR A 20 -15.52 -39.04 -11.00
CA THR A 20 -14.08 -38.75 -11.02
C THR A 20 -13.48 -38.96 -9.63
N PHE A 21 -12.18 -39.21 -9.58
CA PHE A 21 -11.46 -39.47 -8.34
C PHE A 21 -10.51 -38.32 -8.07
N LEU A 22 -10.76 -37.58 -6.98
CA LEU A 22 -9.87 -36.51 -6.53
C LEU A 22 -8.99 -37.02 -5.39
N GLN A 23 -7.69 -37.07 -5.64
CA GLN A 23 -6.67 -37.37 -4.66
C GLN A 23 -6.45 -36.17 -3.74
N ILE A 24 -6.40 -36.44 -2.44
CA ILE A 24 -5.98 -35.47 -1.43
C ILE A 24 -4.45 -35.49 -1.34
N VAL A 25 -3.84 -34.31 -1.41
CA VAL A 25 -2.40 -34.12 -1.23
C VAL A 25 -2.15 -33.34 0.06
N GLY A 26 -1.45 -33.96 1.01
CA GLY A 26 -0.99 -33.30 2.22
C GLY A 26 0.13 -32.32 1.90
N VAL A 27 0.02 -31.09 2.43
CA VAL A 27 0.96 -29.99 2.18
C VAL A 27 1.22 -29.23 3.47
N CYS A 28 2.36 -28.56 3.54
CA CYS A 28 2.67 -27.63 4.61
C CYS A 28 1.88 -26.32 4.46
N THR A 29 1.89 -25.49 5.50
CA THR A 29 1.17 -24.21 5.53
C THR A 29 1.69 -23.24 4.45
N GLU A 30 3.00 -23.21 4.27
CA GLU A 30 3.73 -22.38 3.30
C GLU A 30 3.36 -22.74 1.86
N GLU A 31 3.26 -24.04 1.58
CA GLU A 31 2.86 -24.57 0.27
C GLU A 31 1.39 -24.26 -0.04
N LEU A 32 0.52 -24.33 0.99
CA LEU A 32 -0.87 -23.91 0.86
C LEU A 32 -0.98 -22.40 0.59
N HIS A 33 -0.17 -21.58 1.28
CA HIS A 33 -0.14 -20.14 1.04
C HIS A 33 0.34 -19.81 -0.38
N ALA A 34 1.39 -20.49 -0.86
CA ALA A 34 1.85 -20.33 -2.24
C ALA A 34 0.76 -20.71 -3.26
N ALA A 35 -0.05 -21.74 -2.98
CA ALA A 35 -1.16 -22.15 -3.83
C ALA A 35 -2.30 -21.12 -3.85
N GLN A 36 -2.55 -20.44 -2.73
CA GLN A 36 -3.52 -19.35 -2.64
C GLN A 36 -3.04 -18.11 -3.42
N GLN A 37 -1.76 -17.76 -3.30
CA GLN A 37 -1.15 -16.60 -3.94
C GLN A 37 -1.00 -16.79 -5.46
N TRP A 38 -0.56 -17.96 -5.91
CA TRP A 38 -0.47 -18.27 -7.33
C TRP A 38 -1.72 -19.04 -7.79
N ASN A 39 -1.62 -20.36 -7.87
CA ASN A 39 -2.74 -21.26 -8.06
C ASN A 39 -2.37 -22.69 -7.63
N GLY A 40 -3.39 -23.54 -7.43
CA GLY A 40 -3.18 -24.92 -6.98
C GLY A 40 -2.44 -25.82 -7.97
N GLN A 41 -2.66 -25.64 -9.28
CA GLN A 41 -2.02 -26.47 -10.31
C GLN A 41 -0.52 -26.25 -10.40
N GLY A 42 -0.09 -24.99 -10.32
CA GLY A 42 1.32 -24.62 -10.27
C GLY A 42 2.04 -25.29 -9.10
N ILE A 43 1.47 -25.22 -7.90
CA ILE A 43 2.07 -25.86 -6.71
C ILE A 43 2.07 -27.39 -6.80
N LEU A 44 0.99 -28.01 -7.32
CA LEU A 44 0.97 -29.45 -7.56
C LEU A 44 2.09 -29.87 -8.51
N GLU A 45 2.40 -29.07 -9.54
CA GLU A 45 3.50 -29.36 -10.45
C GLU A 45 4.88 -29.23 -9.78
N LEU A 46 5.06 -28.25 -8.89
CA LEU A 46 6.31 -28.16 -8.09
C LEU A 46 6.46 -29.38 -7.17
N LEU A 47 5.39 -29.80 -6.49
CA LEU A 47 5.39 -31.00 -5.65
C LEU A 47 5.74 -32.27 -6.44
N ARG A 48 5.33 -32.37 -7.72
CA ARG A 48 5.71 -33.49 -8.59
C ARG A 48 7.22 -33.58 -8.83
N THR A 49 7.91 -32.44 -8.84
CA THR A 49 9.36 -32.40 -9.07
C THR A 49 10.19 -32.79 -7.85
N VAL A 50 9.58 -32.79 -6.65
CA VAL A 50 10.27 -33.07 -5.38
C VAL A 50 9.85 -34.44 -4.83
N PRO A 51 10.69 -35.48 -4.93
CA PRO A 51 10.29 -36.85 -4.58
C PRO A 51 9.78 -37.02 -3.15
N VAL A 52 10.45 -36.38 -2.17
CA VAL A 52 10.07 -36.47 -0.74
C VAL A 52 8.80 -35.71 -0.40
N ALA A 53 8.34 -34.80 -1.27
CA ALA A 53 7.14 -34.01 -1.08
C ALA A 53 5.90 -34.61 -1.78
N GLY A 54 6.11 -35.52 -2.73
CA GLY A 54 5.02 -36.15 -3.45
C GLY A 54 5.49 -36.97 -4.65
N GLY A 55 6.46 -36.43 -5.40
CA GLY A 55 6.90 -37.03 -6.65
C GLY A 55 5.77 -37.13 -7.70
N PRO A 56 5.97 -37.90 -8.79
CA PRO A 56 5.02 -37.93 -9.91
C PRO A 56 3.59 -38.32 -9.55
N TRP A 57 3.39 -39.10 -8.47
CA TRP A 57 2.08 -39.56 -7.99
C TRP A 57 1.58 -38.81 -6.76
N LEU A 58 2.30 -37.77 -6.33
CA LEU A 58 1.89 -36.89 -5.23
C LEU A 58 1.56 -37.65 -3.93
N ILE A 59 2.41 -38.63 -3.60
CA ILE A 59 2.28 -39.46 -2.39
C ILE A 59 2.58 -38.60 -1.16
N THR A 60 1.62 -38.53 -0.24
CA THR A 60 1.80 -37.76 1.00
C THR A 60 2.60 -38.55 2.03
N ASP A 61 3.77 -38.04 2.42
CA ASP A 61 4.51 -38.51 3.60
C ASP A 61 4.26 -37.60 4.81
N MET A 62 3.55 -38.12 5.81
CA MET A 62 3.25 -37.39 7.06
C MET A 62 4.47 -37.14 7.95
N ARG A 63 5.61 -37.77 7.65
CA ARG A 63 6.88 -37.60 8.39
C ARG A 63 7.78 -36.55 7.77
N ARG A 64 7.42 -35.98 6.61
CA ARG A 64 8.17 -34.92 5.95
C ARG A 64 8.29 -33.71 6.89
N GLY A 65 9.53 -33.29 7.15
CA GLY A 65 9.86 -32.19 8.07
C GLY A 65 10.21 -30.87 7.40
N GLU A 66 10.33 -30.85 6.07
CA GLU A 66 10.74 -29.68 5.28
C GLU A 66 9.75 -29.41 4.16
N THR A 67 9.52 -28.13 3.87
CA THR A 67 8.72 -27.67 2.73
C THR A 67 9.49 -27.82 1.42
N ILE A 68 8.81 -27.81 0.26
CA ILE A 68 9.50 -27.80 -1.04
C ILE A 68 10.44 -26.59 -1.21
N PHE A 69 10.17 -25.47 -0.55
CA PHE A 69 10.97 -24.25 -0.64
C PHE A 69 12.24 -24.31 0.22
N GLU A 70 12.19 -25.05 1.33
CA GLU A 70 13.38 -25.33 2.15
C GLU A 70 14.29 -26.35 1.46
N ILE A 71 13.70 -27.34 0.80
CA ILE A 71 14.44 -28.35 0.02
C ILE A 71 15.09 -27.72 -1.22
N ASP A 72 14.35 -26.89 -1.97
CA ASP A 72 14.86 -26.16 -3.14
C ASP A 72 14.32 -24.71 -3.17
N PRO A 73 15.14 -23.73 -2.74
CA PRO A 73 14.75 -22.32 -2.75
C PRO A 73 14.41 -21.75 -4.14
N HIS A 74 14.94 -22.32 -5.23
CA HIS A 74 14.66 -21.82 -6.58
C HIS A 74 13.20 -22.05 -7.00
N LEU A 75 12.48 -22.95 -6.31
CA LEU A 75 11.06 -23.13 -6.53
C LEU A 75 10.24 -21.89 -6.18
N GLN A 76 10.72 -21.04 -5.28
CA GLN A 76 10.07 -19.75 -4.98
C GLN A 76 10.09 -18.82 -6.21
N GLU A 77 11.22 -18.74 -6.92
CA GLU A 77 11.31 -17.93 -8.15
C GLU A 77 10.34 -18.43 -9.24
N ARG A 78 10.07 -19.75 -9.26
CA ARG A 78 9.09 -20.32 -10.19
C ARG A 78 7.66 -19.91 -9.82
N VAL A 79 7.35 -19.82 -8.52
CA VAL A 79 6.06 -19.29 -8.06
C VAL A 79 5.93 -17.82 -8.47
N ASP A 80 6.95 -17.00 -8.23
CA ASP A 80 6.91 -15.57 -8.53
C ASP A 80 6.72 -15.32 -10.04
N LYS A 81 7.47 -16.03 -10.90
CA LYS A 81 7.29 -15.97 -12.36
C LYS A 81 5.93 -16.48 -12.81
N GLY A 82 5.43 -17.52 -12.14
CA GLY A 82 4.10 -18.05 -12.37
C GLY A 82 3.02 -17.01 -12.09
N ILE A 83 3.12 -16.29 -10.97
CA ILE A 83 2.20 -15.20 -10.63
C ILE A 83 2.29 -14.06 -11.65
N GLU A 84 3.50 -13.69 -12.07
CA GLU A 84 3.69 -12.64 -13.09
C GLU A 84 3.02 -13.00 -14.43
N THR A 85 3.06 -14.28 -14.80
CA THR A 85 2.55 -14.76 -16.10
C THR A 85 1.06 -15.08 -16.07
N ASP A 86 0.61 -15.79 -15.03
CA ASP A 86 -0.75 -16.35 -14.93
C ASP A 86 -1.69 -15.46 -14.10
N GLY A 87 -1.14 -14.52 -13.34
CA GLY A 87 -1.86 -13.78 -12.32
C GLY A 87 -1.98 -14.51 -10.97
N SER A 88 -2.70 -13.89 -10.05
CA SER A 88 -2.92 -14.39 -8.69
C SER A 88 -4.37 -14.79 -8.47
N ASN A 89 -4.58 -15.95 -7.82
CA ASN A 89 -5.91 -16.35 -7.33
C ASN A 89 -6.30 -15.67 -6.01
N LEU A 90 -5.40 -14.93 -5.37
CA LEU A 90 -5.69 -14.26 -4.10
C LEU A 90 -6.32 -12.89 -4.36
N SER A 91 -7.64 -12.83 -4.30
CA SER A 91 -8.40 -11.59 -4.55
C SER A 91 -8.38 -10.59 -3.39
N GLY A 92 -8.00 -11.02 -2.19
CA GLY A 92 -7.96 -10.16 -1.02
C GLY A 92 -7.39 -10.87 0.20
N VAL A 93 -6.96 -10.07 1.18
CA VAL A 93 -6.42 -10.55 2.45
C VAL A 93 -6.93 -9.67 3.59
N SER A 94 -7.20 -10.28 4.74
CA SER A 94 -7.40 -9.52 5.97
C SER A 94 -6.04 -9.20 6.57
N ALA A 95 -5.66 -7.93 6.54
CA ALA A 95 -4.41 -7.44 7.08
C ALA A 95 -4.64 -6.16 7.89
N LYS A 96 -3.70 -5.83 8.78
CA LYS A 96 -3.68 -4.52 9.44
C LYS A 96 -3.23 -3.49 8.41
N CYS A 97 -4.16 -2.70 7.91
CA CYS A 97 -3.89 -1.58 7.00
C CYS A 97 -4.73 -0.37 7.39
N ALA A 98 -4.21 0.82 7.08
CA ALA A 98 -4.89 2.10 7.28
C ALA A 98 -4.50 3.04 6.13
N TRP A 99 -5.35 4.01 5.84
CA TRP A 99 -5.11 5.04 4.84
C TRP A 99 -5.66 6.36 5.35
N ASP A 100 -4.95 7.46 5.07
CA ASP A 100 -5.33 8.82 5.44
C ASP A 100 -5.47 9.70 4.21
N ASP A 101 -6.48 10.58 4.21
CA ASP A 101 -6.67 11.58 3.17
C ASP A 101 -5.81 12.82 3.47
N LEU A 102 -4.71 12.97 2.74
CA LEU A 102 -3.78 14.10 2.89
C LEU A 102 -4.37 15.46 2.44
N SER A 103 -5.56 15.48 1.84
CA SER A 103 -6.25 16.72 1.48
C SER A 103 -7.07 17.31 2.63
N ARG A 104 -7.36 16.51 3.67
CA ARG A 104 -8.03 17.01 4.87
C ARG A 104 -7.05 17.85 5.68
N PRO A 105 -7.41 19.09 6.05
CA PRO A 105 -6.65 19.80 7.06
C PRO A 105 -6.63 18.94 8.34
N PRO A 106 -5.52 18.91 9.08
CA PRO A 106 -5.48 18.19 10.34
C PRO A 106 -6.65 18.69 11.20
N GLU A 107 -7.49 17.77 11.66
CA GLU A 107 -8.45 18.10 12.70
C GLU A 107 -7.61 18.56 13.90
N ASP A 108 -7.92 19.74 14.45
CA ASP A 108 -7.25 20.29 15.63
C ASP A 108 -7.58 19.38 16.83
N ASP A 109 -6.96 18.20 16.88
CA ASP A 109 -6.90 17.38 18.09
C ASP A 109 -6.03 18.15 19.08
N GLU A 110 -6.68 18.70 20.11
CA GLU A 110 -6.10 19.47 21.23
C GLU A 110 -5.00 18.73 22.03
N ASP A 111 -4.53 17.56 21.59
CA ASP A 111 -3.57 16.72 22.32
C ASP A 111 -2.33 16.29 21.52
N SER A 112 -1.97 17.03 20.46
CA SER A 112 -0.79 16.71 19.64
C SER A 112 0.53 17.21 20.25
N ARG A 113 1.11 16.43 21.19
CA ARG A 113 2.54 16.48 21.57
C ARG A 113 3.41 15.50 20.75
N SER A 114 3.07 15.22 19.50
CA SER A 114 3.87 14.38 18.61
C SER A 114 4.54 15.24 17.53
N ILE A 115 5.87 15.28 17.55
CA ILE A 115 6.70 15.97 16.56
C ILE A 115 6.86 15.03 15.35
N CYS A 116 6.05 15.23 14.32
CA CYS A 116 6.28 14.62 13.00
C CYS A 116 7.18 15.55 12.17
N VAL A 117 8.42 15.12 11.94
CA VAL A 117 9.41 15.81 11.11
C VAL A 117 9.19 15.41 9.64
N ALA A 118 8.28 16.08 8.93
CA ALA A 118 8.20 15.97 7.47
C ALA A 118 7.55 17.22 6.84
N ALA A 119 8.41 18.16 6.46
CA ALA A 119 8.36 18.95 5.22
C ALA A 119 7.02 19.52 4.67
N GLN A 120 6.19 20.15 5.50
CA GLN A 120 5.25 21.18 5.00
C GLN A 120 5.31 22.44 5.87
N PRO A 121 5.29 23.66 5.28
CA PRO A 121 5.17 24.89 6.05
C PRO A 121 3.86 24.80 6.83
N ARG A 122 3.96 24.78 8.17
CA ARG A 122 2.82 24.71 9.08
C ARG A 122 1.83 25.81 8.68
N ARG A 123 0.68 25.42 8.12
CA ARG A 123 -0.43 26.35 7.94
C ARG A 123 -0.98 26.61 9.34
N LEU A 124 -1.07 27.89 9.70
CA LEU A 124 -1.62 28.33 10.97
C LEU A 124 -3.06 27.80 11.10
N SER A 125 -3.44 27.31 12.29
CA SER A 125 -4.83 26.90 12.54
C SER A 125 -5.76 28.10 12.30
N GLY A 126 -7.02 27.83 11.96
CA GLY A 126 -8.05 28.87 11.83
C GLY A 126 -8.15 29.71 13.10
N LYS A 127 -8.01 29.08 14.28
CA LYS A 127 -8.01 29.79 15.57
C LYS A 127 -6.80 30.71 15.73
N ASP A 128 -5.61 30.23 15.39
CA ASP A 128 -4.38 31.05 15.43
C ASP A 128 -4.49 32.24 14.47
N THR A 129 -5.06 32.00 13.30
CA THR A 129 -5.26 33.03 12.28
C THR A 129 -6.23 34.11 12.76
N GLU A 130 -7.33 33.74 13.40
CA GLU A 130 -8.27 34.72 13.98
C GLU A 130 -7.66 35.45 15.18
N GLN A 131 -6.92 34.76 16.05
CA GLN A 131 -6.27 35.39 17.20
C GLN A 131 -5.18 36.39 16.76
N ILE A 132 -4.40 36.04 15.73
CA ILE A 132 -3.44 36.96 15.11
C ILE A 132 -4.17 38.13 14.46
N ARG A 133 -5.25 37.87 13.71
CA ARG A 133 -6.03 38.92 13.06
C ARG A 133 -6.61 39.89 14.07
N GLU A 134 -7.17 39.40 15.17
CA GLU A 134 -7.75 40.25 16.21
C GLU A 134 -6.68 41.04 16.97
N THR A 135 -5.54 40.41 17.27
CA THR A 135 -4.41 41.10 17.93
C THR A 135 -3.86 42.23 17.05
N LEU A 136 -3.69 41.99 15.75
CA LEU A 136 -3.25 43.00 14.78
C LEU A 136 -4.29 44.11 14.61
N ARG A 137 -5.58 43.76 14.54
CA ARG A 137 -6.66 44.73 14.44
C ARG A 137 -6.69 45.66 15.65
N ARG A 138 -6.58 45.12 16.87
CA ARG A 138 -6.47 45.92 18.09
C ARG A 138 -5.23 46.80 18.09
N GLY A 139 -4.08 46.28 17.65
CA GLY A 139 -2.83 47.05 17.53
C GLY A 139 -2.92 48.22 16.53
N LEU A 140 -3.66 48.04 15.44
CA LEU A 140 -3.91 49.07 14.43
C LEU A 140 -4.96 50.11 14.87
N GLU A 141 -5.99 49.68 15.61
CA GLU A 141 -7.04 50.58 16.14
C GLU A 141 -6.50 51.52 17.25
N ILE A 142 -5.45 51.11 17.98
CA ILE A 142 -4.82 51.94 19.03
C ILE A 142 -3.98 53.09 18.43
N ASN A 143 -3.62 53.04 17.15
CA ASN A 143 -2.77 54.05 16.50
C ASN A 143 -3.55 54.96 15.53
N SER A 144 -4.54 55.68 16.05
CA SER A 144 -5.36 56.63 15.28
C SER A 144 -4.73 58.03 15.12
N LYS A 145 -3.43 58.21 15.44
CA LYS A 145 -2.72 59.45 15.15
C LYS A 145 -1.98 59.35 13.81
N PRO A 146 -2.07 60.38 12.95
CA PRO A 146 -1.39 60.36 11.66
C PRO A 146 0.12 60.26 11.88
N VAL A 147 0.74 59.22 11.29
CA VAL A 147 2.17 58.89 11.46
C VAL A 147 3.10 59.85 10.67
N LEU A 148 2.55 60.77 9.86
CA LEU A 148 3.35 61.67 9.03
C LEU A 148 2.90 63.13 9.18
N PRO A 149 3.85 64.08 9.33
CA PRO A 149 3.53 65.51 9.29
C PRO A 149 3.13 65.93 7.86
N PRO A 150 2.28 66.96 7.69
CA PRO A 150 1.88 67.43 6.37
C PRO A 150 3.08 68.06 5.63
N ILE A 151 3.33 67.59 4.41
CA ILE A 151 4.37 68.15 3.53
C ILE A 151 3.86 69.49 3.00
N ASN A 152 4.57 70.58 3.31
CA ASN A 152 4.23 71.94 2.92
C ASN A 152 4.74 72.22 1.48
N PRO A 153 3.88 72.48 0.49
CA PRO A 153 4.32 72.66 -0.90
C PRO A 153 4.61 74.13 -1.17
N GLN A 154 5.67 74.70 -0.58
CA GLN A 154 6.20 75.98 -1.02
C GLN A 154 7.73 75.97 -1.07
N ARG A 155 8.24 76.32 -2.27
CA ARG A 155 9.62 76.57 -2.70
C ARG A 155 10.47 75.37 -3.12
N GLN A 156 10.52 75.13 -4.43
CA GLN A 156 11.63 75.65 -5.25
C GLN A 156 11.31 75.54 -6.75
N ASN A 157 11.28 76.72 -7.38
CA ASN A 157 11.35 76.91 -8.82
C ASN A 157 12.74 76.55 -9.33
N GLY A 158 12.79 76.00 -10.55
CA GLY A 158 13.82 76.31 -11.54
C GLY A 158 14.85 75.21 -11.80
N LEU A 159 14.74 74.50 -12.93
CA LEU A 159 15.40 74.88 -14.19
C LEU A 159 15.19 73.78 -15.25
N THR A 160 14.73 74.24 -16.41
CA THR A 160 14.53 73.54 -17.68
C THR A 160 15.86 73.17 -18.36
N HIS A 161 15.95 71.99 -18.98
CA HIS A 161 16.04 71.88 -20.44
C HIS A 161 15.92 70.44 -20.97
N ASP A 162 15.26 70.36 -22.13
CA ASP A 162 15.09 69.28 -23.12
C ASP A 162 16.36 68.44 -23.39
N ARG A 163 16.32 67.22 -23.93
CA ARG A 163 15.72 66.85 -25.24
C ARG A 163 15.85 65.33 -25.48
N ALA A 164 14.85 64.74 -26.12
CA ALA A 164 14.82 63.38 -26.68
C ALA A 164 15.45 63.35 -28.11
N PRO A 165 15.48 62.24 -28.88
CA PRO A 165 14.94 60.89 -28.65
C PRO A 165 15.98 59.82 -28.32
#